data_AF-A0AAV7JBY9-F1
#
_entry.id   AF-A0AAV7JBY9-F1
#
_cell.length_a   1.000
_cell.length_b   1.000
_cell.length_c   1.000
_cell.angle_alpha   90.00
_cell.angle_beta   90.00
_cell.angle_gamma   90.00
#
_symmetry.space_group_name_H-M   'P 1'
#
loop_
_entity.id
_entity.type
_entity.pdbx_description
1 polymer ?
#
loop_
_entity_poly.entity_id
_entity_poly.type
_entity_poly.pdbx_seq_one_letter_code
_entity_poly.pdbx_strand_id
1 'polypeptide(L)'
;MDSKKRKASDASGNAKKRHAISMETKVAIIKKLDSGEKMVNVARAYSMNRSTIGTIYKCKDRVMEHVKSAVPMQSTIISKKRWQRHVGLSFMLIQEKTKSIFEDLKAKAGENAEEETFAASHGWFQRFKKRANLHRVSALGETASADKVAVENFQLS
;
A
#
# COMPACT_ATOMS: atom_id res chain seq x y z
N MET A 1 -61.28 7.73 -23.12
CA MET A 1 -60.48 6.87 -24.01
C MET A 1 -59.02 7.21 -23.78
N ASP A 2 -58.31 6.24 -23.21
CA ASP A 2 -57.11 6.26 -22.37
C ASP A 2 -55.86 7.03 -22.82
N SER A 3 -55.33 7.81 -21.87
CA SER A 3 -53.96 8.33 -21.83
C SER A 3 -52.97 7.22 -21.42
N LYS A 4 -52.29 6.60 -22.39
CA LYS A 4 -51.25 5.58 -22.12
C LYS A 4 -49.93 6.24 -21.68
N LYS A 5 -49.82 6.51 -20.38
CA LYS A 5 -48.58 6.94 -19.68
C LYS A 5 -47.46 5.91 -19.92
N ARG A 6 -46.36 6.32 -20.58
CA ARG A 6 -45.15 5.50 -20.72
C ARG A 6 -44.49 5.38 -19.34
N LYS A 7 -44.38 4.15 -18.82
CA LYS A 7 -43.58 3.85 -17.61
C LYS A 7 -42.10 4.03 -17.96
N ALA A 8 -41.41 4.87 -17.18
CA ALA A 8 -39.96 4.85 -17.11
C ALA A 8 -39.54 3.50 -16.53
N SER A 9 -38.79 2.71 -17.31
CA SER A 9 -38.12 1.52 -16.81
C SER A 9 -36.88 1.96 -16.05
N ASP A 10 -36.89 1.78 -14.73
CA ASP A 10 -35.70 1.87 -13.90
C ASP A 10 -34.63 0.89 -14.41
N ALA A 11 -33.61 1.44 -15.07
CA ALA A 11 -32.40 0.72 -15.38
C ALA A 11 -31.56 0.62 -14.08
N SER A 12 -31.98 -0.26 -13.17
CA SER A 12 -31.12 -0.76 -12.11
C SER A 12 -30.02 -1.62 -12.76
N GLY A 13 -29.01 -0.95 -13.31
CA GLY A 13 -27.83 -1.57 -13.86
C GLY A 13 -27.04 -2.20 -12.73
N ASN A 14 -27.20 -3.52 -12.54
CA ASN A 14 -26.37 -4.29 -11.63
C ASN A 14 -24.92 -4.16 -12.09
N ALA A 15 -24.12 -3.31 -11.42
CA ALA A 15 -22.76 -3.03 -11.81
C ALA A 15 -21.94 -4.32 -11.74
N LYS A 16 -21.64 -4.91 -12.90
CA LYS A 16 -20.88 -6.16 -13.00
C LYS A 16 -19.54 -5.96 -12.30
N LYS A 17 -19.34 -6.67 -11.19
CA LYS A 17 -18.08 -6.65 -10.43
C LYS A 17 -16.93 -7.02 -11.35
N ARG A 18 -15.86 -6.22 -11.35
CA ARG A 18 -14.67 -6.49 -12.17
C ARG A 18 -14.03 -7.78 -11.68
N HIS A 19 -13.88 -8.76 -12.58
CA HIS A 19 -13.20 -10.01 -12.29
C HIS A 19 -11.68 -9.84 -12.50
N ALA A 20 -10.93 -9.71 -11.41
CA ALA A 20 -9.48 -9.60 -11.46
C ALA A 20 -8.83 -10.95 -11.84
N ILE A 21 -7.88 -10.94 -12.78
CA ILE A 21 -7.16 -12.14 -13.24
C ILE A 21 -5.80 -12.19 -12.56
N SER A 22 -5.48 -13.31 -11.90
CA SER A 22 -4.22 -13.52 -11.20
C SER A 22 -3.03 -13.60 -12.16
N MET A 23 -1.81 -13.40 -11.63
CA MET A 23 -0.59 -13.48 -12.44
C MET A 23 -0.34 -14.90 -12.97
N GLU A 24 -0.59 -15.91 -12.14
CA GLU A 24 -0.44 -17.33 -12.49
C GLU A 24 -1.29 -17.70 -13.71
N THR A 25 -2.56 -17.28 -13.73
CA THR A 25 -3.46 -17.54 -14.85
C THR A 25 -2.98 -16.86 -16.13
N LYS A 26 -2.47 -15.62 -16.03
CA LYS A 26 -1.89 -14.91 -17.19
C LYS A 26 -0.68 -15.64 -17.77
N VAL A 27 0.21 -16.15 -16.91
CA VAL A 27 1.38 -16.94 -17.33
C VAL A 27 0.97 -18.24 -18.00
N ALA A 28 -0.01 -18.96 -17.44
CA ALA A 28 -0.50 -20.21 -18.01
C ALA A 28 -1.12 -19.99 -19.41
N ILE A 29 -1.89 -18.90 -19.58
CA ILE A 29 -2.45 -18.49 -20.87
C ILE A 29 -1.33 -18.21 -21.89
N ILE A 30 -0.29 -17.46 -21.49
CA ILE A 30 0.86 -17.14 -22.35
C ILE A 30 1.57 -18.43 -22.81
N LYS A 31 1.88 -19.33 -21.87
CA LYS A 31 2.57 -20.60 -22.18
C LYS A 31 1.81 -21.46 -23.19
N LYS A 32 0.47 -21.56 -23.05
CA LYS A 32 -0.38 -22.30 -23.99
C LYS A 32 -0.40 -21.69 -25.39
N LEU A 33 -0.47 -20.36 -25.48
CA LEU A 33 -0.41 -19.66 -26.76
C LEU A 33 0.97 -19.79 -27.42
N ASP A 34 2.05 -19.73 -26.63
CA ASP A 34 3.42 -19.96 -27.12
C ASP A 34 3.66 -21.39 -27.60
N SER A 35 3.00 -22.38 -27.00
CA SER A 35 3.01 -23.77 -27.50
C SER A 35 2.18 -23.97 -28.79
N GLY A 36 1.61 -22.90 -29.36
CA GLY A 36 0.84 -22.94 -30.60
C GLY A 36 -0.64 -23.28 -30.43
N GLU A 37 -1.17 -23.28 -29.20
CA GLU A 37 -2.59 -23.52 -28.98
C GLU A 37 -3.43 -22.35 -29.52
N LYS A 38 -4.51 -22.65 -30.23
CA LYS A 38 -5.39 -21.61 -30.78
C LYS A 38 -6.07 -20.83 -29.67
N MET A 39 -6.10 -19.50 -29.79
CA MET A 39 -6.73 -18.58 -28.83
C MET A 39 -8.19 -18.94 -28.48
N VAL A 40 -8.95 -19.53 -29.42
CA VAL A 40 -10.34 -19.97 -29.18
C VAL A 40 -10.40 -21.13 -28.18
N ASN A 41 -9.43 -22.05 -28.22
CA ASN A 41 -9.36 -23.19 -27.30
C ASN A 41 -8.93 -22.72 -25.91
N VAL A 42 -7.94 -21.84 -25.83
CA VAL A 42 -7.52 -21.22 -24.56
C VAL A 42 -8.66 -20.40 -23.94
N ALA A 43 -9.39 -19.62 -24.73
CA ALA A 43 -10.56 -18.87 -24.27
C ALA A 43 -11.64 -19.79 -23.66
N ARG A 44 -11.93 -20.93 -24.30
CA ARG A 44 -12.87 -21.94 -23.78
C ARG A 44 -12.36 -22.58 -22.50
N ALA A 45 -11.08 -22.95 -22.45
CA ALA A 45 -10.48 -23.63 -21.30
C ALA A 45 -10.49 -22.78 -20.01
N TYR A 46 -10.35 -21.45 -20.14
CA TYR A 46 -10.38 -20.53 -19.01
C TYR A 46 -11.71 -19.78 -18.85
N SER A 47 -12.73 -20.10 -19.65
CA SER A 47 -14.01 -19.38 -19.69
C SER A 47 -13.86 -17.86 -19.81
N MET A 48 -12.92 -17.40 -20.64
CA MET A 48 -12.61 -15.99 -20.85
C MET A 48 -12.95 -15.54 -22.25
N ASN A 49 -13.31 -14.26 -22.41
CA ASN A 49 -13.48 -13.65 -23.72
C ASN A 49 -12.17 -13.70 -24.52
N ARG A 50 -12.26 -13.98 -25.82
CA ARG A 50 -11.09 -13.97 -26.73
C ARG A 50 -10.32 -12.65 -26.70
N SER A 51 -11.02 -11.53 -26.54
CA SER A 51 -10.40 -10.20 -26.38
C SER A 51 -9.52 -10.11 -25.13
N THR A 52 -9.98 -10.64 -23.99
CA THR A 52 -9.20 -10.71 -22.75
C THR A 52 -7.93 -11.53 -22.93
N ILE A 53 -8.04 -12.71 -23.56
CA ILE A 53 -6.89 -13.55 -23.89
C ILE A 53 -5.91 -12.81 -24.81
N GLY A 54 -6.41 -12.11 -25.82
CA GLY A 54 -5.59 -11.29 -26.72
C GLY A 54 -4.85 -10.17 -26.03
N THR A 55 -5.51 -9.46 -25.11
CA THR A 55 -4.86 -8.39 -24.32
C THR A 55 -3.79 -8.96 -23.39
N ILE A 56 -4.04 -10.12 -22.76
CA ILE A 56 -3.03 -10.81 -21.93
C ILE A 56 -1.81 -11.17 -22.77
N TYR A 57 -2.02 -11.73 -23.97
CA TYR A 57 -0.91 -12.12 -24.85
C TYR A 57 -0.12 -10.92 -25.40
N LYS A 58 -0.80 -9.82 -25.74
CA LYS A 58 -0.13 -8.56 -26.11
C LYS A 58 0.74 -8.00 -24.99
N CYS A 59 0.34 -8.21 -23.74
CA CYS A 59 1.10 -7.82 -22.56
C CYS A 59 2.07 -8.91 -22.06
N LYS A 60 2.38 -9.92 -22.90
CA LYS A 60 3.22 -11.07 -22.54
C LYS A 60 4.54 -10.65 -21.87
N ASP A 61 5.27 -9.72 -22.48
CA ASP A 61 6.59 -9.33 -21.98
C ASP A 61 6.50 -8.71 -20.59
N ARG A 62 5.54 -7.80 -20.38
CA ARG A 62 5.28 -7.16 -19.09
C ARG A 62 4.91 -8.19 -18.01
N VAL A 63 4.06 -9.16 -18.36
CA VAL A 63 3.66 -10.24 -17.45
C VAL A 63 4.86 -11.12 -17.09
N MET A 64 5.66 -11.53 -18.08
CA MET A 64 6.82 -12.38 -17.87
C MET A 64 7.96 -11.67 -17.14
N GLU A 65 8.16 -10.38 -17.36
CA GLU A 65 9.11 -9.55 -16.61
C GLU A 65 8.74 -9.48 -15.12
N HIS A 66 7.46 -9.21 -14.81
CA HIS A 66 7.00 -9.20 -13.43
C HIS A 66 7.21 -10.56 -12.75
N VAL A 67 6.96 -11.65 -13.47
CA VAL A 67 7.21 -13.02 -12.96
C VAL A 67 8.70 -13.26 -12.75
N LYS A 68 9.56 -12.91 -13.71
CA LYS A 68 11.03 -13.03 -13.58
C LYS A 68 11.56 -12.23 -12.39
N SER A 69 11.05 -11.02 -12.17
CA SER A 69 11.40 -10.20 -11.00
C SER A 69 10.89 -10.78 -9.67
N ALA A 70 9.88 -11.66 -9.73
CA ALA A 70 9.25 -12.30 -8.57
C ALA A 70 9.73 -13.74 -8.32
N VAL A 71 10.44 -14.39 -9.26
CA VAL A 71 11.18 -15.63 -8.98
C VAL A 71 12.18 -15.32 -7.86
N PRO A 72 12.30 -16.16 -6.82
CA PRO A 72 13.05 -15.80 -5.62
C PRO A 72 14.49 -15.47 -6.00
N MET A 73 15.03 -14.42 -5.40
CA MET A 73 16.46 -14.35 -5.10
C MET A 73 16.90 -15.69 -4.49
N GLN A 74 17.30 -16.65 -5.32
CA GLN A 74 17.98 -17.88 -4.93
C GLN A 74 19.44 -17.50 -4.67
N SER A 75 19.66 -16.74 -3.59
CA SER A 75 20.92 -16.73 -2.86
C SER A 75 20.58 -16.59 -1.39
N THR A 76 20.91 -17.65 -0.68
CA THR A 76 20.58 -18.01 0.70
C THR A 76 21.20 -17.07 1.76
N ILE A 77 21.55 -15.83 1.40
CA ILE A 77 22.20 -14.84 2.29
C ILE A 77 21.62 -13.43 2.07
N ILE A 78 20.33 -13.29 1.74
CA ILE A 78 19.64 -11.98 1.78
C ILE A 78 18.23 -12.15 2.40
N SER A 79 18.07 -13.04 3.37
CA SER A 79 16.90 -12.98 4.28
C SER A 79 17.10 -11.99 5.44
N LYS A 80 18.27 -11.36 5.56
CA LYS A 80 18.61 -10.41 6.64
C LYS A 80 18.73 -8.94 6.22
N LYS A 81 18.95 -8.62 4.93
CA LYS A 81 19.27 -7.25 4.47
C LYS A 81 18.09 -6.43 3.91
N ARG A 82 16.96 -7.04 3.54
CA ARG A 82 15.77 -6.27 3.07
C ARG A 82 14.88 -5.76 4.22
N TRP A 83 14.93 -6.46 5.36
CA TRP A 83 14.36 -6.00 6.63
C TRP A 83 15.26 -4.97 7.34
N GLN A 84 16.54 -4.88 6.98
CA GLN A 84 17.43 -3.83 7.48
C GLN A 84 17.08 -2.43 6.95
N ARG A 85 16.37 -2.32 5.82
CA ARG A 85 15.82 -1.03 5.38
C ARG A 85 14.50 -0.64 6.07
N HIS A 86 13.97 -1.53 6.91
CA HIS A 86 12.79 -1.28 7.75
C HIS A 86 13.14 -1.45 9.24
N VAL A 87 14.42 -1.35 9.60
CA VAL A 87 14.85 -1.26 11.00
C VAL A 87 14.41 0.11 11.50
N GLY A 88 13.22 0.12 12.10
CA GLY A 88 12.74 1.23 12.92
C GLY A 88 12.09 2.36 12.15
N LEU A 89 10.91 2.13 11.57
CA LEU A 89 9.88 3.18 11.62
C LEU A 89 9.42 3.32 13.08
N SER A 90 10.31 3.79 13.96
CA SER A 90 9.96 4.13 15.32
C SER A 90 9.26 5.48 15.30
N PHE A 91 8.42 5.72 16.31
CA PHE A 91 7.81 7.03 16.53
C PHE A 91 8.84 8.17 16.44
N MET A 92 10.04 7.97 17.02
CA MET A 92 11.12 8.96 17.05
C MET A 92 11.63 9.35 15.65
N LEU A 93 11.89 8.38 14.78
CA LEU A 93 12.40 8.67 13.42
C LEU A 93 11.35 9.40 12.56
N ILE A 94 10.09 9.01 12.71
CA ILE A 94 8.98 9.67 12.02
C ILE A 94 8.78 11.08 12.55
N GLN A 95 8.86 11.26 13.87
CA GLN A 95 8.76 12.56 14.53
C GLN A 95 9.86 13.50 14.05
N GLU A 96 11.12 13.06 14.06
CA GLU A 96 12.28 13.84 13.65
C GLU A 96 12.19 14.26 12.18
N LYS A 97 11.86 13.32 11.28
CA LYS A 97 11.66 13.64 9.86
C LYS A 97 10.51 14.61 9.62
N THR A 98 9.42 14.48 10.38
CA THR A 98 8.28 15.39 10.22
C THR A 98 8.63 16.80 10.71
N LYS A 99 9.38 16.93 11.82
CA LYS A 99 9.89 18.22 12.30
C LYS A 99 10.83 18.87 11.27
N SER A 100 11.76 18.11 10.70
CA SER A 100 12.66 18.63 9.65
C SER A 100 11.89 19.14 8.42
N ILE A 101 10.87 18.40 7.95
CA ILE A 101 10.03 18.86 6.83
C ILE A 101 9.26 20.13 7.21
N PHE A 102 8.78 20.22 8.45
CA PHE A 102 8.08 21.42 8.93
C PHE A 102 9.00 22.65 8.91
N GLU A 103 10.23 22.55 9.42
CA GLU A 103 11.22 23.64 9.36
C GLU A 103 11.58 24.02 7.92
N ASP A 104 11.77 23.05 7.03
CA ASP A 104 12.03 23.31 5.60
C ASP A 104 10.88 24.04 4.92
N LEU A 105 9.63 23.73 5.31
CA LEU A 105 8.44 24.40 4.80
C LEU A 105 8.31 25.82 5.38
N LYS A 106 8.61 26.00 6.67
CA LYS A 106 8.63 27.30 7.35
C LYS A 106 9.65 28.23 6.69
N ALA A 107 10.86 27.74 6.42
CA ALA A 107 11.91 28.48 5.74
C ALA A 107 11.51 28.94 4.32
N LYS A 108 10.65 28.17 3.62
CA LYS A 108 10.16 28.53 2.28
C LYS A 108 8.94 29.45 2.29
N ALA A 109 8.19 29.50 3.38
CA ALA A 109 6.95 30.27 3.50
C ALA A 109 7.17 31.76 3.84
N GLY A 110 8.38 32.16 4.24
CA GLY A 110 8.71 33.54 4.61
C GLY A 110 8.15 33.98 5.97
N GLU A 111 8.19 35.29 6.27
CA GLU A 111 7.86 35.90 7.58
C GLU A 111 6.46 35.52 8.13
N ASN A 112 5.51 35.10 7.29
CA ASN A 112 4.15 34.74 7.71
C ASN A 112 4.06 33.39 8.47
N ALA A 113 5.13 32.62 8.54
CA ALA A 113 5.14 31.30 9.17
C ALA A 113 5.76 31.29 10.58
N GLU A 114 6.25 32.43 11.09
CA GLU A 114 6.95 32.48 12.39
C GLU A 114 6.07 32.01 13.57
N GLU A 115 4.76 32.29 13.55
CA GLU A 115 3.83 31.89 14.62
C GLU A 115 3.37 30.43 14.55
N GLU A 116 3.50 29.75 13.41
CA GLU A 116 3.04 28.37 13.31
C GLU A 116 4.01 27.43 14.04
N THR A 117 3.45 26.63 14.96
CA THR A 117 4.19 25.63 15.75
C THR A 117 3.60 24.25 15.49
N PHE A 118 4.40 23.34 14.93
CA PHE A 118 3.98 21.96 14.69
C PHE A 118 4.47 21.01 15.79
N ALA A 119 3.55 20.51 16.61
CA ALA A 119 3.84 19.50 17.61
C ALA A 119 3.67 18.09 17.03
N ALA A 120 4.78 17.45 16.68
CA ALA A 120 4.82 16.03 16.30
C ALA A 120 4.61 15.12 17.54
N SER A 121 3.46 15.24 18.20
CA SER A 121 3.13 14.58 19.46
C SER A 121 2.76 13.10 19.26
N HIS A 122 2.70 12.36 20.37
CA HIS A 122 2.21 10.98 20.37
C HIS A 122 0.78 10.88 19.83
N GLY A 123 -0.11 11.81 20.22
CA GLY A 123 -1.49 11.86 19.75
C GLY A 123 -1.62 12.14 18.25
N TRP A 124 -0.80 13.04 17.70
CA TRP A 124 -0.71 13.26 16.26
C TRP A 124 -0.30 11.98 15.52
N PHE A 125 0.73 11.30 16.03
CA PHE A 125 1.27 10.10 15.40
C PHE A 125 0.29 8.93 15.35
N GLN A 126 -0.46 8.69 16.43
CA GLN A 126 -1.50 7.65 16.43
C GLN A 126 -2.60 7.94 15.41
N ARG A 127 -3.01 9.21 15.28
CA ARG A 127 -4.00 9.65 14.27
C ARG A 127 -3.44 9.51 12.85
N PHE A 128 -2.18 9.88 12.64
CA PHE A 128 -1.47 9.70 11.37
C PHE A 128 -1.42 8.23 10.96
N LYS A 129 -1.01 7.33 11.85
CA LYS A 129 -0.99 5.88 11.60
C LYS A 129 -2.36 5.35 11.19
N LYS A 130 -3.41 5.76 11.91
CA LYS A 130 -4.79 5.34 11.63
C LYS A 130 -5.27 5.82 10.25
N ARG A 131 -4.98 7.06 9.88
CA ARG A 131 -5.35 7.62 8.55
C ARG A 131 -4.55 6.99 7.41
N ALA A 132 -3.27 6.69 7.64
CA ALA A 132 -2.36 6.14 6.65
C ALA A 132 -2.39 4.59 6.57
N ASN A 133 -3.27 3.92 7.33
CA ASN A 133 -3.34 2.45 7.45
C ASN A 133 -1.98 1.79 7.81
N LEU A 134 -1.19 2.45 8.67
CA LEU A 134 0.13 2.00 9.11
C LEU A 134 0.02 1.16 10.39
N HIS A 135 -0.29 -0.12 10.23
CA HIS A 135 -0.52 -1.04 11.35
C HIS A 135 0.76 -1.60 12.00
N ARG A 136 1.90 -1.58 11.29
CA ARG A 136 3.15 -2.24 11.71
C ARG A 136 4.18 -1.31 12.37
N VAL A 137 3.85 -0.04 12.52
CA VAL A 137 4.74 0.99 13.07
C VAL A 137 4.60 0.98 14.59
N SER A 138 5.58 0.47 15.32
CA SER A 138 5.58 0.47 16.79
C SER A 138 6.17 1.77 17.32
N ALA A 139 5.57 2.31 18.39
CA ALA A 139 6.22 3.30 19.24
C ALA A 139 7.25 2.56 20.12
N LEU A 140 8.23 1.90 19.50
CA LEU A 140 9.31 1.26 20.26
C LEU A 140 10.27 2.37 20.69
N GLY A 141 10.08 2.81 21.93
CA GLY A 141 10.83 3.88 22.60
C GLY A 141 10.37 4.16 24.04
N GLU A 142 9.17 3.71 24.44
CA GLU A 142 8.60 4.01 25.76
C GLU A 142 8.35 2.74 26.59
N THR A 143 9.37 1.92 26.83
CA THR A 143 9.39 0.94 27.94
C THR A 143 10.82 0.74 28.44
N ALA A 144 11.49 1.82 28.87
CA ALA A 144 12.71 1.74 29.68
C ALA A 144 13.09 3.09 30.31
N SER A 145 12.14 3.88 30.83
CA SER A 145 12.49 5.03 31.69
C SER A 145 11.28 5.49 32.50
N ALA A 146 10.86 4.63 33.43
CA ALA A 146 10.00 5.02 34.53
C ALA A 146 10.42 4.16 35.73
N ASP A 147 11.60 4.46 36.26
CA ASP A 147 11.95 4.26 37.67
C ASP A 147 13.33 4.88 37.94
N LYS A 148 13.48 5.48 39.13
CA LYS A 148 14.49 6.45 39.60
C LYS A 148 14.10 7.88 39.23
N VAL A 149 13.61 8.74 40.13
CA VAL A 149 14.03 8.98 41.52
C VAL A 149 12.81 9.43 42.32
N ALA A 150 12.26 8.53 43.14
CA ALA A 150 11.65 8.92 44.40
C ALA A 150 12.70 8.58 45.47
N VAL A 151 12.81 9.43 46.50
CA VAL A 151 13.87 9.48 47.52
C VAL A 151 14.97 10.48 47.18
N GLU A 152 14.69 11.75 47.47
CA GLU A 152 15.56 12.59 48.30
C GLU A 152 14.76 13.86 48.66
N ASN A 153 14.02 13.78 49.76
CA ASN A 153 13.58 14.93 50.57
C ASN A 153 13.34 14.42 52.00
N PHE A 154 14.42 13.93 52.61
CA PHE A 154 14.57 13.89 54.05
C PHE A 154 15.86 14.62 54.38
N GLN A 155 15.76 15.91 54.75
CA GLN A 155 16.51 16.47 55.86
C GLN A 155 15.97 17.86 56.25
N LEU A 156 15.48 17.92 57.50
CA LEU A 156 15.59 19.00 58.47
C LEU A 156 14.86 20.34 58.20
N SER A 157 13.73 20.52 58.88
CA SER A 157 13.59 21.51 59.96
C SER A 157 12.58 21.03 60.99
#